data_AF-A0AAV8UN45-F1
#
_entry.id   AF-A0AAV8UN45-F1
#
_cell.length_a   1.000
_cell.length_b   1.000
_cell.length_c   1.000
_cell.angle_alpha   90.00
_cell.angle_beta   90.00
_cell.angle_gamma   90.00
#
_symmetry.space_group_name_H-M   'P 1'
#
loop_
_entity.id
_entity.type
_entity.pdbx_description
1 polymer ?
#
loop_
_entity_poly.entity_id
_entity_poly.type
_entity_poly.pdbx_seq_one_letter_code
_entity_poly.pdbx_strand_id
1 'polypeptide(L)'
;MSGNKTKPMYGEDVEMFIENVSDKVLREDCREIHKLMQNVSKEEAILWGSKEGQALWGSAIVGFGIYEYTYRSGRSGEWMRLGYSPRKNGLSVYLGCGLPPGVDEEVKALGKCKSGRSCISIRRLSDIDLNVLETILRKSWHANDQIIENMNKRPSKEQKNSKKQAGPVSLKVGKRAANKQDTTSKKKKRRT
;
A
#
# COMPACT_ATOMS: atom_id res chain seq x y z
N MET A 1 -2.34 12.12 17.65
CA MET A 1 -2.34 12.19 16.16
C MET A 1 -3.52 11.37 15.65
N SER A 2 -4.42 11.94 14.85
CA SER A 2 -5.59 11.19 14.35
C SER A 2 -5.14 10.20 13.27
N GLY A 3 -5.21 8.91 13.56
CA GLY A 3 -5.06 7.84 12.58
C GLY A 3 -6.14 7.89 11.49
N ASN A 4 -6.13 6.94 10.56
CA ASN A 4 -7.20 6.87 9.55
C ASN A 4 -8.54 6.64 10.23
N LYS A 5 -9.54 7.42 9.81
CA LYS A 5 -10.92 7.31 10.29
C LYS A 5 -11.60 6.04 9.78
N THR A 6 -11.24 5.62 8.57
CA THR A 6 -11.67 4.36 7.96
C THR A 6 -10.73 3.25 8.40
N LYS A 7 -11.30 2.18 8.98
CA LYS A 7 -10.58 1.02 9.50
C LYS A 7 -11.26 -0.28 9.05
N PRO A 8 -10.54 -1.42 9.00
CA PRO A 8 -11.16 -2.70 8.74
C PRO A 8 -12.13 -3.07 9.87
N MET A 9 -13.24 -3.69 9.51
CA MET A 9 -14.31 -4.14 10.39
C MET A 9 -14.44 -5.65 10.28
N TYR A 10 -13.61 -6.36 11.05
CA TYR A 10 -13.57 -7.81 11.06
C TYR A 10 -14.86 -8.39 11.66
N GLY A 11 -15.37 -9.47 11.05
CA GLY A 11 -16.57 -10.18 11.51
C GLY A 11 -17.90 -9.60 11.03
N GLU A 12 -17.88 -8.50 10.28
CA GLU A 12 -19.08 -7.98 9.61
C GLU A 12 -19.41 -8.79 8.35
N ASP A 13 -20.70 -8.91 8.04
CA ASP A 13 -21.20 -9.68 6.90
C ASP A 13 -21.27 -8.81 5.63
N VAL A 14 -20.36 -9.07 4.69
CA VAL A 14 -20.29 -8.36 3.41
C VAL A 14 -21.50 -8.65 2.51
N GLU A 15 -22.01 -9.88 2.52
CA GLU A 15 -23.18 -10.25 1.71
C GLU A 15 -24.43 -9.54 2.25
N MET A 16 -24.62 -9.52 3.57
CA MET A 16 -25.70 -8.77 4.19
C MET A 16 -25.59 -7.26 3.89
N PHE A 17 -24.37 -6.70 3.85
CA PHE A 17 -24.14 -5.33 3.41
C PHE A 17 -24.62 -5.09 1.98
N ILE A 18 -24.29 -5.99 1.05
CA ILE A 18 -24.76 -5.91 -0.34
C ILE A 18 -26.28 -6.01 -0.39
N GLU A 19 -26.90 -6.95 0.34
CA GLU A 19 -28.36 -7.10 0.36
C GLU A 19 -29.12 -5.87 0.87
N ASN A 20 -28.50 -5.10 1.76
CA ASN A 20 -29.09 -3.89 2.32
C ASN A 20 -28.95 -2.65 1.41
N VAL A 21 -28.29 -2.77 0.26
CA VAL A 21 -28.26 -1.70 -0.75
C VAL A 21 -29.69 -1.51 -1.30
N SER A 22 -30.31 -0.36 -0.99
CA SER A 22 -31.73 -0.09 -1.31
C SER A 22 -32.05 -0.04 -2.81
N ASP A 23 -31.14 0.51 -3.62
CA ASP A 23 -31.28 0.52 -5.08
C ASP A 23 -30.99 -0.86 -5.66
N LYS A 24 -31.98 -1.47 -6.31
CA LYS A 24 -31.89 -2.83 -6.87
C LYS A 24 -30.82 -2.96 -7.97
N VAL A 25 -30.67 -1.94 -8.81
CA VAL A 25 -29.68 -1.96 -9.90
C VAL A 25 -28.28 -1.83 -9.30
N LEU A 26 -28.10 -0.90 -8.37
CA LEU A 26 -26.82 -0.74 -7.67
C LEU A 26 -26.45 -1.98 -6.86
N ARG A 27 -27.43 -2.67 -6.27
CA ARG A 27 -27.22 -3.93 -5.55
C ARG A 27 -26.68 -5.01 -6.47
N GLU A 28 -27.27 -5.17 -7.65
CA GLU A 28 -26.78 -6.15 -8.63
C GLU A 28 -25.39 -5.80 -9.13
N ASP A 29 -25.15 -4.51 -9.42
CA ASP A 29 -23.81 -4.00 -9.74
C ASP A 29 -22.81 -4.30 -8.61
N CYS A 30 -23.22 -4.21 -7.33
CA CYS A 30 -22.37 -4.58 -6.19
C CYS A 30 -22.04 -6.07 -6.15
N ARG A 31 -23.00 -6.96 -6.45
CA ARG A 31 -22.74 -8.40 -6.52
C ARG A 31 -21.73 -8.73 -7.63
N GLU A 32 -21.91 -8.13 -8.79
CA GLU A 32 -21.06 -8.42 -9.94
C GLU A 32 -19.63 -7.93 -9.72
N ILE A 33 -19.47 -6.69 -9.24
CA ILE A 33 -18.14 -6.17 -8.93
C ILE A 33 -17.48 -6.88 -7.73
N HIS A 34 -18.27 -7.36 -6.76
CA HIS A 34 -17.77 -8.18 -5.66
C HIS A 34 -17.12 -9.46 -6.19
N LYS A 35 -17.86 -10.23 -7.01
CA LYS A 35 -17.34 -11.46 -7.64
C LYS A 35 -16.11 -11.18 -8.48
N LEU A 36 -16.13 -10.10 -9.25
CA LEU A 36 -14.99 -9.71 -10.09
C LEU A 36 -13.74 -9.42 -9.25
N MET A 37 -13.86 -8.61 -8.20
CA MET A 37 -12.74 -8.27 -7.33
C MET A 37 -12.24 -9.47 -6.53
N GLN A 38 -13.13 -10.34 -6.03
CA GLN A 38 -12.75 -11.60 -5.38
C GLN A 38 -12.00 -12.51 -6.35
N ASN A 39 -12.44 -12.59 -7.61
CA ASN A 39 -11.78 -13.36 -8.64
C ASN A 39 -10.39 -12.84 -9.02
N VAL A 40 -10.20 -11.52 -9.05
CA VAL A 40 -8.92 -10.87 -9.34
C VAL A 40 -7.95 -11.01 -8.17
N SER A 41 -8.43 -10.73 -6.94
CA SER A 41 -7.60 -10.68 -5.74
C SER A 41 -7.28 -12.07 -5.17
N LYS A 42 -8.21 -13.02 -5.31
CA LYS A 42 -8.23 -14.29 -4.56
C LYS A 42 -8.25 -14.10 -3.05
N GLU A 43 -8.76 -12.96 -2.59
CA GLU A 43 -8.88 -12.60 -1.18
C GLU A 43 -10.35 -12.55 -0.75
N GLU A 44 -10.58 -12.78 0.54
CA GLU A 44 -11.88 -12.51 1.15
C GLU A 44 -12.12 -11.01 1.31
N ALA A 45 -13.39 -10.62 1.16
CA ALA A 45 -13.80 -9.24 1.32
C ALA A 45 -13.93 -8.87 2.81
N ILE A 46 -13.54 -7.64 3.14
CA ILE A 46 -13.69 -7.07 4.48
C ILE A 46 -14.41 -5.73 4.35
N LEU A 47 -15.33 -5.41 5.28
CA LEU A 47 -15.91 -4.08 5.34
C LEU A 47 -14.95 -3.08 5.98
N TRP A 48 -14.91 -1.89 5.42
CA TRP A 48 -14.10 -0.77 5.89
C TRP A 48 -15.01 0.43 6.16
N GLY A 49 -14.89 1.00 7.34
CA GLY A 49 -15.78 2.07 7.78
C GLY A 49 -15.21 2.84 8.97
N SER A 50 -15.95 3.85 9.41
CA SER A 50 -15.68 4.48 10.69
C SER A 50 -16.50 3.79 11.77
N LYS A 51 -15.87 3.47 12.90
CA LYS A 51 -16.53 2.87 14.07
C LYS A 51 -17.52 3.84 14.74
N GLU A 52 -17.39 5.14 14.45
CA GLU A 52 -18.23 6.22 14.95
C GLU A 52 -19.32 6.56 13.92
N GLY A 53 -20.48 5.91 14.02
CA GLY A 53 -21.73 6.30 13.33
C GLY A 53 -22.33 5.27 12.38
N GLN A 54 -23.54 5.59 11.88
CA GLN A 54 -24.39 4.80 10.96
C GLN A 54 -23.77 4.51 9.57
N ALA A 55 -22.45 4.73 9.40
CA ALA A 55 -21.71 4.54 8.15
C ALA A 55 -21.66 3.08 7.68
N LEU A 56 -21.98 2.13 8.56
CA LEU A 56 -22.04 0.68 8.29
C LEU A 56 -22.81 0.35 7.00
N TRP A 57 -23.94 1.02 6.75
CA TRP A 57 -24.88 0.58 5.71
C TRP A 57 -25.03 1.55 4.52
N GLY A 58 -24.47 2.76 4.61
CA GLY A 58 -24.62 3.78 3.56
C GLY A 58 -23.30 4.27 2.95
N SER A 59 -22.17 4.05 3.62
CA SER A 59 -20.89 4.56 3.15
C SER A 59 -19.68 3.66 3.40
N ALA A 60 -19.89 2.44 3.89
CA ALA A 60 -18.85 1.44 4.02
C ALA A 60 -18.23 1.08 2.66
N ILE A 61 -16.99 0.61 2.72
CA ILE A 61 -16.22 0.18 1.57
C ILE A 61 -15.99 -1.32 1.71
N VAL A 62 -16.25 -2.06 0.64
CA VAL A 62 -15.89 -3.48 0.55
C VAL A 62 -14.47 -3.54 0.02
N GLY A 63 -13.52 -4.00 0.83
CA GLY A 63 -12.09 -4.03 0.51
C GLY A 63 -11.54 -5.44 0.41
N PHE A 64 -10.54 -5.62 -0.46
CA PHE A 64 -9.86 -6.89 -0.73
C PHE A 64 -8.35 -6.72 -0.56
N GLY A 65 -7.76 -7.63 0.21
CA GLY A 65 -6.35 -7.62 0.59
C GLY A 65 -5.97 -6.43 1.47
N ILE A 66 -5.21 -6.66 2.53
CA ILE A 66 -4.76 -5.61 3.45
C ILE A 66 -3.28 -5.34 3.23
N TYR A 67 -2.89 -4.07 3.28
CA TYR A 67 -1.49 -3.68 3.40
C TYR A 67 -1.31 -2.59 4.45
N GLU A 68 -0.17 -2.65 5.12
CA GLU A 68 0.30 -1.59 5.99
C GLU A 68 1.17 -0.62 5.22
N TYR A 69 1.07 0.66 5.54
CA TYR A 69 1.96 1.66 5.00
C TYR A 69 2.49 2.55 6.12
N THR A 70 3.70 3.06 5.91
CA THR A 70 4.28 4.10 6.76
C THR A 70 4.83 5.21 5.88
N TYR A 71 4.24 6.40 6.02
CA TYR A 71 4.73 7.59 5.34
C TYR A 71 6.03 8.09 5.95
N ARG A 72 6.77 8.89 5.17
CA ARG A 72 8.00 9.56 5.61
C ARG A 72 7.79 10.54 6.77
N SER A 73 6.55 10.93 7.07
CA SER A 73 6.17 11.73 8.23
C SER A 73 6.06 10.91 9.53
N GLY A 74 6.16 9.58 9.46
CA GLY A 74 5.88 8.67 10.59
C GLY A 74 4.41 8.31 10.73
N ARG A 75 3.51 8.86 9.90
CA ARG A 75 2.12 8.44 9.84
C ARG A 75 2.03 7.06 9.21
N SER A 76 1.54 6.08 9.96
CA SER A 76 1.23 4.74 9.47
C SER A 76 -0.26 4.45 9.49
N GLY A 77 -0.64 3.38 8.80
CA GLY A 77 -1.99 2.84 8.83
C GLY A 77 -2.13 1.64 7.92
N GLU A 78 -3.32 1.04 7.98
CA GLU A 78 -3.73 -0.05 7.10
C GLU A 78 -4.62 0.50 6.00
N TRP A 79 -4.58 -0.16 4.84
CA TRP A 79 -5.50 0.09 3.75
C TRP A 79 -5.75 -1.18 2.93
N MET A 80 -6.81 -1.14 2.14
CA MET A 80 -7.16 -2.21 1.21
C MET A 80 -6.45 -2.05 -0.14
N ARG A 81 -6.05 -3.14 -0.78
CA ARG A 81 -5.39 -3.11 -2.10
C ARG A 81 -6.36 -2.79 -3.22
N LEU A 82 -7.55 -3.37 -3.17
CA LEU A 82 -8.68 -3.04 -4.02
C LEU A 82 -9.91 -2.86 -3.14
N GLY A 83 -10.90 -2.14 -3.64
CA GLY A 83 -12.20 -2.14 -3.01
C GLY A 83 -13.22 -1.39 -3.84
N TYR A 84 -14.47 -1.47 -3.43
CA TYR A 84 -15.53 -0.67 -4.01
C TYR A 84 -16.47 -0.18 -2.93
N SER A 85 -17.25 0.83 -3.25
CA SER A 85 -18.30 1.29 -2.36
C SER A 85 -19.52 1.77 -3.13
N PRO A 86 -20.73 1.29 -2.76
CA PRO A 86 -21.96 1.88 -3.25
C PRO A 86 -22.10 3.30 -2.70
N ARG A 87 -22.40 4.24 -3.60
CA ARG A 87 -22.65 5.65 -3.32
C ARG A 87 -23.97 6.05 -3.95
N LYS A 88 -24.52 7.19 -3.54
CA LYS A 88 -25.76 7.76 -4.11
C LYS A 88 -25.76 7.86 -5.65
N ASN A 89 -24.58 8.03 -6.26
CA ASN A 89 -24.44 8.25 -7.71
C ASN A 89 -23.85 7.04 -8.46
N GLY A 90 -23.81 5.85 -7.84
CA GLY A 90 -23.25 4.63 -8.44
C GLY A 90 -22.16 3.99 -7.58
N LEU A 91 -21.12 3.46 -8.22
CA LEU A 91 -19.98 2.81 -7.59
C LEU A 91 -18.75 3.71 -7.57
N SER A 92 -18.04 3.69 -6.45
CA SER A 92 -16.65 4.16 -6.37
C SER A 92 -15.73 2.96 -6.24
N VAL A 93 -14.92 2.71 -7.26
CA VAL A 93 -13.90 1.66 -7.31
C VAL A 93 -12.59 2.26 -6.81
N TYR A 94 -11.96 1.64 -5.83
CA TYR A 94 -10.70 2.05 -5.22
C TYR A 94 -9.56 1.14 -5.68
N LEU A 95 -8.46 1.78 -6.07
CA LEU A 95 -7.22 1.14 -6.51
C LEU A 95 -6.14 1.59 -5.52
N GLY A 96 -5.83 0.73 -4.54
CA GLY A 96 -5.16 1.09 -3.27
C GLY A 96 -4.01 2.09 -3.39
N CYS A 97 -2.96 1.74 -4.14
CA CYS A 97 -1.79 2.60 -4.33
C CYS A 97 -1.92 3.60 -5.50
N GLY A 98 -3.08 3.71 -6.13
CA GLY A 98 -3.30 4.55 -7.31
C GLY A 98 -3.56 3.77 -8.59
N LEU A 99 -3.95 4.50 -9.64
CA LEU A 99 -3.89 3.97 -11.00
C LEU A 99 -2.42 3.71 -11.38
N PRO A 100 -2.06 2.50 -11.83
CA PRO A 100 -0.70 2.23 -12.25
C PRO A 100 -0.36 3.00 -13.54
N PRO A 101 0.91 3.36 -13.76
CA PRO A 101 1.32 4.00 -15.02
C PRO A 101 0.96 3.15 -16.24
N GLY A 102 0.46 3.78 -17.30
CA GLY A 102 0.17 3.10 -18.57
C GLY A 102 -1.16 2.35 -18.60
N VAL A 103 -2.13 2.74 -17.76
CA VAL A 103 -3.53 2.28 -17.86
C VAL A 103 -4.47 3.29 -18.50
N ASP A 104 -3.93 4.40 -19.00
CA ASP A 104 -4.71 5.52 -19.51
C ASP A 104 -5.59 5.12 -20.71
N GLU A 105 -5.10 4.23 -21.56
CA GLU A 105 -5.85 3.73 -22.72
C GLU A 105 -7.00 2.81 -22.30
N GLU A 106 -6.78 1.93 -21.31
CA GLU A 106 -7.85 1.11 -20.75
C GLU A 106 -8.90 1.96 -20.05
N VAL A 107 -8.50 2.99 -19.30
CA VAL A 107 -9.45 3.91 -18.66
C VAL A 107 -10.29 4.66 -19.69
N LYS A 108 -9.71 5.04 -20.84
CA LYS A 108 -10.46 5.64 -21.96
C LYS A 108 -11.40 4.62 -22.61
N ALA A 109 -10.94 3.39 -22.81
CA ALA A 109 -11.72 2.31 -23.41
C ALA A 109 -12.83 1.76 -22.48
N LEU A 110 -12.74 2.04 -21.18
CA LEU A 110 -13.66 1.51 -20.17
C LEU A 110 -15.11 1.93 -20.40
N GLY A 111 -15.37 3.09 -21.02
CA GLY A 111 -16.71 3.62 -21.24
C GLY A 111 -17.03 4.80 -20.31
N LYS A 112 -18.29 4.92 -19.85
CA LYS A 112 -18.73 6.13 -19.11
C LYS A 112 -18.31 6.07 -17.64
N CYS A 113 -17.11 6.56 -17.36
CA CYS A 113 -16.56 6.65 -16.01
C CYS A 113 -15.89 8.01 -15.74
N LYS A 114 -15.55 8.25 -14.47
CA LYS A 114 -14.66 9.34 -14.06
C LYS A 114 -13.50 8.78 -13.27
N SER A 115 -12.28 8.94 -13.74
CA SER A 115 -11.07 8.53 -13.01
C SER A 115 -10.55 9.67 -12.13
N GLY A 116 -10.13 9.31 -10.92
CA GLY A 116 -9.30 10.11 -10.02
C GLY A 116 -7.90 9.50 -9.89
N ARG A 117 -7.12 9.92 -8.90
CA ARG A 117 -5.75 9.39 -8.71
C ARG A 117 -5.71 7.92 -8.30
N SER A 118 -6.68 7.49 -7.50
CA SER A 118 -6.72 6.15 -6.87
C SER A 118 -8.11 5.56 -6.87
N CYS A 119 -9.02 6.12 -7.67
CA CYS A 119 -10.38 5.63 -7.77
C CYS A 119 -10.97 5.86 -9.16
N ILE A 120 -11.96 5.05 -9.50
CA ILE A 120 -12.80 5.20 -10.69
C ILE A 120 -14.25 5.27 -10.21
N SER A 121 -14.96 6.32 -10.58
CA SER A 121 -16.40 6.45 -10.33
C SER A 121 -17.17 5.96 -11.55
N ILE A 122 -18.06 5.00 -11.33
CA ILE A 122 -18.89 4.36 -12.36
C ILE A 122 -20.34 4.56 -11.94
N ARG A 123 -21.21 4.99 -12.85
CA ARG A 123 -22.62 5.19 -12.53
C ARG A 123 -23.37 3.86 -12.44
N ARG A 124 -23.17 3.00 -13.44
CA ARG A 124 -23.72 1.65 -13.56
C ARG A 124 -22.73 0.76 -14.29
N LEU A 125 -22.66 -0.53 -13.96
CA LEU A 125 -21.76 -1.44 -14.67
C LEU A 125 -22.16 -1.63 -16.14
N SER A 126 -23.46 -1.49 -16.47
CA SER A 126 -23.94 -1.52 -17.85
C SER A 126 -23.42 -0.37 -18.73
N ASP A 127 -22.84 0.69 -18.14
CA ASP A 127 -22.29 1.82 -18.88
C ASP A 127 -20.79 1.63 -19.26
N ILE A 128 -20.19 0.51 -18.87
CA ILE A 128 -18.76 0.22 -19.03
C ILE A 128 -18.49 -1.18 -19.59
N ASP A 129 -17.27 -1.41 -20.07
CA ASP A 129 -16.78 -2.74 -20.44
C ASP A 129 -16.16 -3.45 -19.21
N LEU A 130 -16.79 -4.53 -18.77
CA LEU A 130 -16.33 -5.31 -17.61
C LEU A 130 -14.98 -6.00 -17.83
N ASN A 131 -14.64 -6.39 -19.06
CA ASN A 131 -13.35 -7.02 -19.37
C ASN A 131 -12.22 -5.99 -19.26
N VAL A 132 -12.49 -4.75 -19.69
CA VAL A 132 -11.56 -3.63 -19.52
C VAL A 132 -11.41 -3.28 -18.03
N LEU A 133 -12.51 -3.27 -17.27
CA LEU A 133 -12.45 -3.08 -15.81
C LEU A 133 -11.59 -4.17 -15.15
N GLU A 134 -11.79 -5.44 -15.50
CA GLU A 134 -11.02 -6.56 -14.99
C GLU A 134 -9.51 -6.36 -15.27
N THR A 135 -9.17 -5.95 -16.49
CA THR A 135 -7.79 -5.67 -16.88
C THR A 135 -7.17 -4.59 -16.00
N ILE A 136 -7.90 -3.49 -15.75
CA ILE A 136 -7.45 -2.41 -14.86
C ILE A 136 -7.27 -2.93 -13.43
N LEU A 137 -8.21 -3.73 -12.91
CA LEU A 137 -8.15 -4.30 -11.57
C LEU A 137 -6.94 -5.23 -11.42
N ARG A 138 -6.65 -6.10 -12.38
CA ARG A 138 -5.49 -7.00 -12.38
C ARG A 138 -4.17 -6.24 -12.42
N LYS A 139 -4.05 -5.26 -13.32
CA LYS A 139 -2.87 -4.39 -13.39
C LYS A 139 -2.65 -3.64 -12.07
N SER A 140 -3.72 -3.11 -11.50
CA SER A 140 -3.68 -2.41 -10.22
C SER A 140 -3.29 -3.35 -9.08
N TRP A 141 -3.84 -4.56 -9.04
CA TRP A 141 -3.49 -5.58 -8.06
C TRP A 141 -1.99 -5.86 -8.09
N HIS A 142 -1.41 -6.19 -9.24
CA HIS A 142 0.01 -6.50 -9.35
C HIS A 142 0.93 -5.29 -9.10
N ALA A 143 0.52 -4.09 -9.54
CA ALA A 143 1.28 -2.88 -9.26
C ALA A 143 1.31 -2.57 -7.76
N ASN A 144 0.21 -2.82 -7.03
CA ASN A 144 0.18 -2.69 -5.58
C ASN A 144 1.27 -3.55 -4.91
N ASP A 145 1.47 -4.80 -5.32
CA ASP A 145 2.51 -5.68 -4.73
C ASP A 145 3.88 -5.01 -4.77
N GLN A 146 4.27 -4.54 -5.96
CA GLN A 146 5.57 -3.90 -6.17
C GLN A 146 5.69 -2.59 -5.39
N ILE A 147 4.62 -1.80 -5.35
CA ILE A 147 4.63 -0.51 -4.65
C ILE A 147 4.73 -0.72 -3.13
N ILE A 148 3.96 -1.65 -2.57
CA ILE A 148 3.96 -1.99 -1.14
C ILE A 148 5.34 -2.52 -0.73
N GLU A 149 5.91 -3.44 -1.50
CA GLU A 149 7.25 -3.97 -1.25
C GLU A 149 8.31 -2.85 -1.26
N ASN A 150 8.23 -1.95 -2.25
CA ASN A 150 9.14 -0.81 -2.34
C ASN A 150 8.94 0.22 -1.22
N MET A 151 7.73 0.41 -0.71
CA MET A 151 7.48 1.26 0.46
C MET A 151 8.13 0.68 1.72
N ASN A 152 8.01 -0.63 1.92
CA ASN A 152 8.55 -1.31 3.11
C ASN A 152 10.09 -1.40 3.10
N LYS A 153 10.73 -1.39 1.93
CA LYS A 153 12.20 -1.36 1.80
C LYS A 153 12.85 0.03 2.01
N ARG A 154 12.07 1.12 2.10
CA ARG A 154 12.63 2.48 2.20
C ARG A 154 13.05 2.80 3.65
N PRO A 155 14.33 3.14 3.91
CA PRO A 155 14.79 3.46 5.26
C PRO A 155 14.11 4.72 5.81
N SER A 156 13.75 4.69 7.09
CA SER A 156 13.11 5.80 7.80
C SER A 156 14.02 7.05 7.82
N LYS A 157 13.44 8.24 8.02
CA LYS A 157 14.22 9.50 8.12
C LYS A 157 15.32 9.43 9.19
N GLU A 158 15.11 8.69 10.28
CA GLU A 158 16.10 8.47 11.33
C GLU A 158 17.34 7.71 10.83
N GLN A 159 17.14 6.65 10.03
CA GLN A 159 18.25 5.88 9.45
C GLN A 159 19.07 6.66 8.41
N LYS A 160 18.48 7.69 7.77
CA LYS A 160 19.21 8.60 6.88
C LYS A 160 19.98 9.68 7.63
N ASN A 161 19.55 10.08 8.83
CA ASN A 161 20.26 11.08 9.62
C ASN A 161 21.49 10.49 10.34
N SER A 162 21.51 9.21 10.72
CA SER A 162 22.74 8.59 11.26
C SER A 162 23.81 8.39 10.18
N LYS A 163 23.42 8.11 8.93
CA LYS A 163 24.35 7.99 7.79
C LYS A 163 24.91 9.32 7.27
N LYS A 164 24.34 10.47 7.64
CA LYS A 164 24.86 11.80 7.25
C LYS A 164 25.92 12.37 8.20
N GLN A 165 26.13 11.78 9.39
CA GLN A 165 27.19 12.20 10.32
C GLN A 165 28.52 11.43 10.13
N ALA A 166 28.56 10.39 9.30
CA ALA A 166 29.80 9.76 8.88
C ALA A 166 30.35 10.44 7.62
N GLY A 167 30.92 11.63 7.77
CA GLY A 167 31.78 12.24 6.74
C GLY A 167 33.05 11.40 6.52
N PRO A 168 33.75 11.55 5.38
CA PRO A 168 34.89 10.71 5.05
C PRO A 168 36.03 10.94 6.05
N VAL A 169 36.42 9.89 6.77
CA VAL A 169 37.65 9.90 7.57
C VAL A 169 38.82 9.87 6.57
N SER A 170 39.37 11.04 6.26
CA SER A 170 40.64 11.16 5.54
C SER A 170 41.74 10.50 6.37
N LEU A 171 42.16 9.30 5.95
CA LEU A 171 43.39 8.66 6.41
C LEU A 171 44.60 9.48 5.94
N LYS A 172 45.14 10.34 6.80
CA LYS A 172 46.48 10.89 6.64
C LYS A 172 47.50 9.82 7.05
N VAL A 173 48.19 9.24 6.07
CA VAL A 173 49.37 8.40 6.30
C VAL A 173 50.52 9.29 6.78
N GLY A 174 50.80 9.27 8.08
CA GLY A 174 51.93 9.94 8.70
C GLY A 174 53.23 9.15 8.50
N LYS A 175 54.24 9.80 7.92
CA LYS A 175 55.60 9.29 7.75
C LYS A 175 56.22 8.92 9.11
N ARG A 176 56.80 7.71 9.22
CA ARG A 176 57.61 7.28 10.37
C ARG A 176 58.95 8.03 10.38
N ALA A 177 59.22 8.74 11.46
CA ALA A 177 60.54 9.21 11.83
C ALA A 177 61.13 8.27 12.89
N ALA A 178 62.42 7.96 12.74
CA ALA A 178 63.23 7.19 13.68
C ALA A 178 63.46 7.95 14.99
N ASN A 179 63.58 7.25 16.13
CA ASN A 179 64.72 7.47 17.02
C ASN A 179 64.99 6.28 17.96
N LYS A 180 66.28 6.18 18.28
CA LYS A 180 67.03 5.17 19.04
C LYS A 180 66.82 5.26 20.56
N GLN A 181 67.42 4.26 21.20
CA GLN A 181 68.01 4.19 22.55
C GLN A 181 67.14 3.57 23.63
N ASP A 182 67.67 2.87 24.62
CA ASP A 182 68.89 2.08 24.86
C ASP A 182 68.65 1.52 26.28
N THR A 183 69.09 0.30 26.57
CA THR A 183 69.65 -0.18 27.86
C THR A 183 69.54 -1.71 28.00
N THR A 184 70.71 -2.37 27.85
CA THR A 184 71.37 -3.24 28.85
C THR A 184 70.48 -4.07 29.82
N SER A 185 70.71 -5.35 30.12
CA SER A 185 71.92 -6.20 30.08
C SER A 185 71.59 -7.66 30.50
N LYS A 186 72.44 -8.60 30.06
CA LYS A 186 72.91 -9.82 30.75
C LYS A 186 72.07 -11.13 30.84
N LYS A 187 72.54 -12.11 30.03
CA LYS A 187 73.37 -13.30 30.44
C LYS A 187 72.68 -14.53 31.07
N LYS A 188 72.61 -15.65 30.33
CA LYS A 188 73.32 -16.95 30.65
C LYS A 188 72.94 -18.10 29.69
N LYS A 189 73.98 -18.81 29.21
CA LYS A 189 74.22 -20.28 29.15
C LYS A 189 73.00 -21.21 28.94
N ARG A 190 73.02 -22.27 28.11
CA ARG A 190 74.08 -23.27 27.88
C ARG A 190 73.64 -24.22 26.74
N ARG A 191 74.61 -24.73 25.98
CA ARG A 191 74.50 -25.88 25.05
C ARG A 191 74.34 -27.18 25.83
N THR A 192 73.56 -28.09 25.28
CA THR A 192 73.86 -29.52 25.09
C THR A 192 73.26 -29.92 23.76
#